data_AF-A0A814C686-F1
#
_entry.id   AF-A0A814C686-F1
#
_cell.length_a   1.000
_cell.length_b   1.000
_cell.length_c   1.000
_cell.angle_alpha   90.00
_cell.angle_beta   90.00
_cell.angle_gamma   90.00
#
_symmetry.space_group_name_H-M   'P 1'
#
loop_
_entity.id
_entity.type
_entity.pdbx_description
1 polymer ?
#
loop_
_entity_poly.entity_id
_entity_poly.type
_entity_poly.pdbx_seq_one_letter_code
_entity_poly.pdbx_strand_id
1 'polypeptide(L)'
;MALAVQSVSSLSSAVTTVSTRSSSLRTSRPLTASTNRTSNTKFVVDWNDSSTSASSNKTKTNDDNLQEAFRRFREQRMDEIRLQQRVELKRKKKIRRSDPGRMYRLRLKFVEQAKRYLGIPYAKKYFEPGTPEYESKLFLDCCGLVRRVMYDLSKEFGFVIGPWNQSYMFDTLPKTITHLSDVQPGDLVFISATYYNEKSDEKTTT
;
A
#
# COMPACT_ATOMS: atom_id res chain seq x y z
N MET A 1 5.02 7.61 4.66
CA MET A 1 4.73 9.02 4.35
C MET A 1 3.24 9.14 4.17
N ALA A 2 2.65 10.18 4.72
CA ALA A 2 1.22 10.37 4.76
C ALA A 2 0.87 11.84 4.46
N LEU A 3 -0.30 12.10 3.87
CA LEU A 3 -0.64 13.33 3.11
C LEU A 3 -1.30 14.42 3.94
N ALA A 4 -0.85 15.66 4.11
CA ALA A 4 -1.76 16.74 4.55
C ALA A 4 -2.45 17.44 3.37
N VAL A 5 -3.77 17.67 3.46
CA VAL A 5 -4.55 18.47 2.51
C VAL A 5 -4.96 19.77 3.20
N GLN A 6 -4.60 20.92 2.60
CA GLN A 6 -5.13 22.21 2.99
C GLN A 6 -5.79 22.89 1.79
N SER A 7 -7.04 23.31 2.00
CA SER A 7 -7.71 24.33 1.21
C SER A 7 -7.53 25.65 1.94
N VAL A 8 -6.93 26.64 1.28
CA VAL A 8 -6.90 28.02 1.77
C VAL A 8 -8.07 28.77 1.15
N SER A 9 -9.01 29.21 1.99
CA SER A 9 -9.99 30.22 1.61
C SER A 9 -9.97 31.34 2.65
N SER A 10 -10.01 32.55 2.11
CA SER A 10 -9.91 33.84 2.75
C SER A 10 -11.05 34.14 3.73
N LEU A 11 -10.71 34.94 4.74
CA LEU A 11 -11.57 35.53 5.76
C LEU A 11 -12.86 36.16 5.17
N SER A 12 -14.02 35.65 5.57
CA SER A 12 -15.25 36.43 5.72
C SER A 12 -16.26 35.64 6.55
N SER A 13 -16.93 36.36 7.44
CA SER A 13 -17.84 35.87 8.46
C SER A 13 -19.10 35.18 7.90
N ALA A 14 -19.65 34.32 8.76
CA ALA A 14 -21.06 33.97 8.90
C ALA A 14 -21.58 32.68 8.20
N VAL A 15 -22.17 31.85 9.08
CA VAL A 15 -23.20 30.82 8.87
C VAL A 15 -22.79 29.60 8.06
N THR A 16 -22.27 28.63 8.80
CA THR A 16 -22.10 27.24 8.37
C THR A 16 -23.47 26.53 8.35
N THR A 17 -24.04 26.31 7.17
CA THR A 17 -25.00 25.21 6.95
C THR A 17 -24.22 24.00 6.41
N VAL A 18 -23.95 23.03 7.28
CA VAL A 18 -23.33 21.74 6.90
C VAL A 18 -24.41 20.81 6.38
N SER A 19 -24.32 20.42 5.11
CA SER A 19 -25.06 19.26 4.58
C SER A 19 -24.33 17.99 4.99
N THR A 20 -24.76 17.40 6.11
CA THR A 20 -24.27 16.11 6.59
C THR A 20 -25.01 14.97 5.90
N ARG A 21 -24.30 14.13 5.13
CA ARG A 21 -24.80 12.78 4.82
C ARG A 21 -24.72 11.94 6.10
N SER A 22 -25.89 11.63 6.66
CA SER A 22 -26.10 10.86 7.88
C SER A 22 -25.55 9.44 7.78
N SER A 23 -24.64 9.07 8.67
CA SER A 23 -24.30 7.69 8.98
C SER A 23 -25.18 7.22 10.16
N SER A 24 -26.11 6.30 9.89
CA SER A 24 -26.86 5.64 10.94
C SER A 24 -25.95 4.64 11.65
N LEU A 25 -25.76 4.86 12.95
CA LEU A 25 -25.21 3.93 13.91
C LEU A 25 -26.03 2.63 13.94
N ARG A 26 -25.35 1.49 14.03
CA ARG A 26 -25.92 0.27 14.62
C ARG A 26 -24.96 -0.31 15.65
N THR A 27 -25.42 -0.19 16.89
CA THR A 27 -24.85 -0.78 18.10
C THR A 27 -24.99 -2.31 18.08
N SER A 28 -24.06 -2.92 18.80
CA SER A 28 -23.74 -4.34 18.97
C SER A 28 -24.85 -5.24 19.52
N ARG A 29 -24.77 -6.53 19.13
CA ARG A 29 -24.90 -7.67 20.06
C ARG A 29 -24.20 -8.92 19.52
N PRO A 30 -23.63 -9.79 20.38
CA PRO A 30 -22.77 -10.90 19.98
C PRO A 30 -23.53 -12.24 19.99
N LEU A 31 -23.32 -13.11 19.00
CA LEU A 31 -23.71 -14.53 19.10
C LEU A 31 -22.76 -15.44 18.33
N THR A 32 -22.18 -16.36 19.10
CA THR A 32 -21.84 -17.76 18.80
C THR A 32 -20.83 -18.06 17.68
N ALA A 33 -19.62 -18.42 18.13
CA ALA A 33 -18.61 -19.12 17.34
C ALA A 33 -19.15 -20.47 16.86
N SER A 34 -19.55 -20.55 15.59
CA SER A 34 -19.76 -21.82 14.89
C SER A 34 -18.41 -22.47 14.66
N THR A 35 -18.05 -23.35 15.59
CA THR A 35 -16.87 -24.19 15.47
C THR A 35 -17.19 -25.30 14.49
N ASN A 36 -17.01 -25.06 13.19
CA ASN A 36 -16.97 -26.14 12.20
C ASN A 36 -15.63 -26.86 12.34
N ARG A 37 -15.54 -27.67 13.40
CA ARG A 37 -14.50 -28.66 13.61
C ARG A 37 -14.82 -29.81 12.65
N THR A 38 -14.34 -29.69 11.42
CA THR A 38 -14.41 -30.76 10.42
C THR A 38 -13.65 -31.97 10.95
N SER A 39 -14.43 -32.92 11.44
CA SER A 39 -14.26 -34.37 11.44
C SER A 39 -12.83 -34.91 11.59
N ASN A 40 -12.58 -35.42 12.81
CA ASN A 40 -11.91 -36.70 13.09
C ASN A 40 -11.27 -37.40 11.88
N THR A 41 -9.94 -37.37 11.78
CA THR A 41 -9.19 -38.52 11.30
C THR A 41 -8.79 -39.36 12.51
N LYS A 42 -9.80 -39.99 13.14
CA LYS A 42 -9.56 -41.05 14.13
C LYS A 42 -9.14 -42.28 13.33
N PHE A 43 -7.83 -42.47 13.14
CA PHE A 43 -7.29 -43.73 12.65
C PHE A 43 -7.52 -44.79 13.72
N VAL A 44 -8.62 -45.53 13.60
CA VAL A 44 -8.82 -46.78 14.32
C VAL A 44 -8.16 -47.86 13.47
N VAL A 45 -7.01 -48.36 13.94
CA VAL A 45 -6.41 -49.58 13.39
C VAL A 45 -7.00 -50.72 14.21
N ASP A 46 -7.96 -51.42 13.61
CA ASP A 46 -8.57 -52.60 14.21
C ASP A 46 -7.66 -53.81 13.96
N TRP A 47 -7.18 -54.43 15.03
CA TRP A 47 -6.28 -55.59 15.00
C TRP A 47 -7.04 -56.91 15.14
N ASN A 48 -8.21 -57.03 14.49
CA ASN A 48 -8.98 -58.27 14.58
C ASN A 48 -8.62 -59.19 13.41
N ASP A 49 -7.60 -60.02 13.64
CA ASP A 49 -7.24 -61.15 12.79
C ASP A 49 -8.22 -62.30 13.07
N SER A 50 -9.24 -62.45 12.23
CA SER A 50 -10.12 -63.62 12.24
C SER A 50 -10.88 -63.74 10.91
N SER A 51 -10.43 -64.69 10.10
CA SER A 51 -11.17 -65.32 9.00
C SER A 51 -12.67 -65.49 9.29
N THR A 52 -13.55 -65.01 8.41
CA THR A 52 -14.75 -65.73 7.91
C THR A 52 -15.51 -64.94 6.85
N SER A 53 -16.21 -65.69 6.01
CA SER A 53 -16.66 -65.39 4.65
C SER A 53 -18.02 -64.72 4.50
N ALA A 54 -18.15 -64.01 3.37
CA ALA A 54 -19.32 -63.86 2.50
C ALA A 54 -20.40 -62.77 2.77
N SER A 55 -20.54 -61.95 1.71
CA SER A 55 -21.76 -61.30 1.19
C SER A 55 -22.30 -60.02 1.84
N SER A 56 -22.05 -58.86 1.20
CA SER A 56 -23.10 -57.97 0.66
C SER A 56 -22.55 -56.59 0.24
N ASN A 57 -23.12 -56.07 -0.85
CA ASN A 57 -23.14 -54.67 -1.30
C ASN A 57 -21.81 -53.97 -1.67
N LYS A 58 -21.46 -54.11 -2.95
CA LYS A 58 -20.54 -53.27 -3.71
C LYS A 58 -21.02 -51.81 -3.73
N THR A 59 -20.68 -51.06 -2.70
CA THR A 59 -20.58 -49.60 -2.77
C THR A 59 -19.11 -49.33 -3.01
N LYS A 60 -18.76 -48.73 -4.14
CA LYS A 60 -17.38 -48.38 -4.53
C LYS A 60 -16.68 -47.64 -3.40
N THR A 61 -15.89 -48.34 -2.59
CA THR A 61 -14.89 -47.72 -1.76
C THR A 61 -13.74 -47.39 -2.70
N ASN A 62 -13.47 -46.10 -2.85
CA ASN A 62 -12.24 -45.65 -3.47
C ASN A 62 -11.14 -46.07 -2.50
N ASP A 63 -10.66 -47.30 -2.64
CA ASP A 63 -9.43 -47.78 -2.01
C ASP A 63 -8.28 -47.04 -2.69
N ASP A 64 -8.22 -45.72 -2.46
CA ASP A 64 -7.02 -44.95 -2.70
C ASP A 64 -5.93 -45.71 -1.95
N ASN A 65 -5.01 -46.30 -2.73
CA ASN A 65 -3.92 -47.13 -2.24
C ASN A 65 -3.32 -46.42 -1.01
N LEU A 66 -3.23 -47.12 0.13
CA LEU A 66 -2.73 -46.55 1.39
C LEU A 66 -1.41 -45.78 1.18
N GLN A 67 -0.56 -46.28 0.27
CA GLN A 67 0.69 -45.65 -0.13
C GLN A 67 0.49 -44.28 -0.80
N GLU A 68 -0.55 -44.13 -1.62
CA GLU A 68 -0.96 -42.88 -2.25
C GLU A 68 -1.52 -41.90 -1.22
N ALA A 69 -2.34 -42.36 -0.27
CA ALA A 69 -2.81 -41.54 0.84
C ALA A 69 -1.65 -40.99 1.69
N PHE A 70 -0.65 -41.83 2.01
CA PHE A 70 0.57 -41.39 2.70
C PHE A 70 1.40 -40.40 1.87
N ARG A 71 1.48 -40.59 0.54
CA ARG A 71 2.16 -39.65 -0.36
C ARG A 71 1.49 -38.29 -0.33
N ARG A 72 0.17 -38.24 -0.51
CA ARG A 72 -0.62 -37.00 -0.43
C ARG A 72 -0.47 -36.31 0.92
N PHE A 73 -0.51 -37.06 2.02
CA PHE A 73 -0.29 -36.50 3.36
C PHE A 73 1.12 -35.90 3.52
N ARG A 74 2.16 -36.59 3.06
CA ARG A 74 3.53 -36.05 3.10
C ARG A 74 3.68 -34.78 2.26
N GLU A 75 3.12 -34.76 1.06
CA GLU A 75 3.14 -33.59 0.17
C GLU A 75 2.42 -32.40 0.82
N GLN A 76 1.20 -32.62 1.32
CA GLN A 76 0.43 -31.60 2.05
C GLN A 76 1.21 -31.06 3.26
N ARG A 77 1.82 -31.94 4.07
CA ARG A 77 2.65 -31.52 5.20
C ARG A 77 3.86 -30.70 4.79
N MET A 78 4.54 -31.06 3.70
CA MET A 78 5.67 -30.27 3.20
C MET A 78 5.22 -28.90 2.69
N ASP A 79 4.08 -28.83 2.01
CA ASP A 79 3.53 -27.57 1.52
C ASP A 79 3.03 -26.67 2.64
N GLU A 80 2.43 -27.23 3.69
CA GLU A 80 2.09 -26.53 4.93
C GLU A 80 3.34 -25.90 5.56
N ILE A 81 4.43 -26.67 5.71
CA ILE A 81 5.69 -26.17 6.28
C ILE A 81 6.27 -25.03 5.42
N ARG A 82 6.31 -25.21 4.09
CA ARG A 82 6.78 -24.17 3.15
C ARG A 82 5.93 -22.91 3.24
N LEU A 83 4.61 -23.06 3.34
CA LEU A 83 3.70 -21.94 3.50
C LEU A 83 3.93 -21.21 4.82
N GLN A 84 4.06 -21.93 5.93
CA GLN A 84 4.37 -21.36 7.25
C GLN A 84 5.68 -20.59 7.24
N GLN A 85 6.74 -21.15 6.64
CA GLN A 85 8.02 -20.46 6.47
C GLN A 85 7.87 -19.17 5.66
N ARG A 86 7.12 -19.22 4.54
CA ARG A 86 6.86 -18.03 3.71
C ARG A 86 6.09 -16.95 4.47
N VAL A 87 5.09 -17.33 5.25
CA VAL A 87 4.30 -16.43 6.10
C VAL A 87 5.19 -15.79 7.16
N GLU A 88 6.03 -16.58 7.84
CA GLU A 88 6.93 -16.07 8.88
C GLU A 88 7.98 -15.11 8.32
N LEU A 89 8.55 -15.41 7.15
CA LEU A 89 9.46 -14.49 6.45
C LEU A 89 8.77 -13.17 6.08
N LYS A 90 7.53 -13.22 5.59
CA LYS A 90 6.74 -12.01 5.30
C LYS A 90 6.48 -11.21 6.58
N ARG A 91 6.16 -11.87 7.70
CA ARG A 91 5.94 -11.24 9.01
C ARG A 91 7.20 -10.53 9.50
N LYS A 92 8.35 -11.21 9.51
CA LYS A 92 9.65 -10.62 9.90
C LYS A 92 10.01 -9.40 9.04
N LYS A 93 9.80 -9.47 7.72
CA LYS A 93 10.01 -8.33 6.81
C LYS A 93 9.08 -7.16 7.13
N LYS A 94 7.80 -7.43 7.43
CA LYS A 94 6.83 -6.39 7.81
C LYS A 94 7.23 -5.69 9.10
N ILE A 95 7.65 -6.43 10.13
CA ILE A 95 8.13 -5.88 11.40
C ILE A 95 9.31 -4.96 11.18
N ARG A 96 10.35 -5.42 10.46
CA ARG A 96 11.54 -4.61 10.12
C ARG A 96 11.20 -3.33 9.35
N ARG A 97 10.20 -3.39 8.46
CA ARG A 97 9.75 -2.23 7.68
C ARG A 97 8.91 -1.25 8.49
N SER A 98 8.32 -1.69 9.60
CA SER A 98 7.43 -0.90 10.45
C SER A 98 8.15 -0.29 11.66
N ASP A 99 9.47 -0.48 11.80
CA ASP A 99 10.27 0.11 12.88
C ASP A 99 10.20 1.66 12.84
N PRO A 100 9.60 2.31 13.87
CA PRO A 100 9.42 3.76 13.87
C PRO A 100 10.75 4.54 13.80
N GLY A 101 11.78 4.06 14.49
CA GLY A 101 13.09 4.72 14.52
C GLY A 101 13.79 4.69 13.16
N ARG A 102 13.73 3.56 12.45
CA ARG A 102 14.18 3.48 11.05
C ARG A 102 13.37 4.39 10.14
N MET A 103 12.03 4.41 10.26
CA MET A 103 11.18 5.27 9.43
C MET A 103 11.50 6.75 9.63
N TYR A 104 11.69 7.19 10.87
CA TYR A 104 12.06 8.58 11.17
C TYR A 104 13.42 8.96 10.59
N ARG A 105 14.43 8.08 10.67
CA ARG A 105 15.73 8.34 10.03
C ARG A 105 15.64 8.46 8.52
N LEU A 106 14.82 7.64 7.85
CA LEU A 106 14.61 7.74 6.41
C LEU A 106 13.93 9.06 6.03
N ARG A 107 12.98 9.54 6.85
CA ARG A 107 12.34 10.86 6.67
C ARG A 107 13.36 12.00 6.70
N LEU A 108 14.24 12.01 7.70
CA LEU A 108 15.28 13.02 7.81
C LEU A 108 16.25 12.96 6.63
N LYS A 109 16.70 11.76 6.24
CA LYS A 109 17.55 11.57 5.06
C LYS A 109 16.91 12.10 3.77
N PHE A 110 15.61 11.88 3.59
CA PHE A 110 14.89 12.43 2.45
C PHE A 110 14.95 13.96 2.42
N VAL A 111 14.69 14.61 3.56
CA VAL A 111 14.74 16.08 3.68
C VAL A 111 16.16 16.60 3.47
N GLU A 112 17.16 15.96 4.05
CA GLU A 112 18.57 16.33 3.88
C GLU A 112 19.03 16.20 2.43
N GLN A 113 18.62 15.12 1.74
CA GLN A 113 18.94 14.93 0.34
C GLN A 113 18.24 15.96 -0.55
N ALA A 114 16.97 16.31 -0.25
CA ALA A 114 16.25 17.35 -0.98
C ALA A 114 16.93 18.72 -0.86
N LYS A 115 17.49 19.05 0.31
CA LYS A 115 18.22 20.31 0.54
C LYS A 115 19.44 20.48 -0.37
N ARG A 116 20.03 19.39 -0.87
CA ARG A 116 21.18 19.47 -1.81
C ARG A 116 20.79 20.05 -3.18
N TYR A 117 19.50 20.07 -3.48
CA TYR A 117 18.95 20.57 -4.74
C TYR A 117 18.42 22.00 -4.64
N LEU A 118 18.69 22.70 -3.53
CA LEU A 118 18.38 24.12 -3.41
C LEU A 118 19.19 24.94 -4.42
N GLY A 119 18.54 25.92 -5.05
CA GLY A 119 19.13 26.75 -6.10
C GLY A 119 19.06 26.17 -7.50
N ILE A 120 18.56 24.94 -7.69
CA ILE A 120 18.34 24.39 -9.03
C ILE A 120 17.12 25.04 -9.68
N PRO A 121 17.25 25.53 -10.93
CA PRO A 121 16.15 26.21 -11.60
C PRO A 121 14.97 25.28 -11.91
N TYR A 122 13.78 25.89 -11.86
CA TYR A 122 12.52 25.21 -12.13
C TYR A 122 12.21 25.20 -13.63
N ALA A 123 12.22 24.03 -14.26
CA ALA A 123 11.85 23.79 -15.68
C ALA A 123 12.29 24.85 -16.71
N LYS A 124 13.14 24.46 -17.67
CA LYS A 124 13.76 25.35 -18.66
C LYS A 124 12.84 26.35 -19.38
N LYS A 125 11.57 25.98 -19.63
CA LYS A 125 10.58 26.82 -20.33
C LYS A 125 10.24 28.16 -19.65
N TYR A 126 10.60 28.35 -18.38
CA TYR A 126 10.34 29.59 -17.65
C TYR A 126 11.51 30.58 -17.69
N PHE A 127 12.60 30.22 -18.36
CA PHE A 127 13.79 31.05 -18.45
C PHE A 127 14.04 31.47 -19.90
N GLU A 128 14.58 32.68 -20.07
CA GLU A 128 14.92 33.20 -21.38
C GLU A 128 16.31 32.73 -21.82
N PRO A 129 16.52 32.47 -23.13
CA PRO A 129 17.84 32.14 -23.66
C PRO A 129 18.88 33.22 -23.31
N GLY A 130 20.02 32.81 -22.77
CA GLY A 130 21.09 33.72 -22.35
C GLY A 130 21.10 34.08 -20.86
N THR A 131 20.05 33.71 -20.11
CA THR A 131 20.09 33.78 -18.64
C THR A 131 20.93 32.64 -18.05
N PRO A 132 21.62 32.84 -16.91
CA PRO A 132 22.44 31.78 -16.31
C PRO A 132 21.60 30.56 -15.89
N GLU A 133 20.32 30.76 -15.56
CA GLU A 133 19.39 29.70 -15.25
C GLU A 133 19.04 28.86 -16.47
N TYR A 134 18.86 29.46 -17.65
CA TYR A 134 18.55 28.74 -18.88
C TYR A 134 19.67 27.80 -19.35
N GLU A 135 20.92 28.16 -19.06
CA GLU A 135 22.12 27.39 -19.34
C GLU A 135 22.45 26.34 -18.25
N SER A 136 21.59 26.21 -17.24
CA SER A 136 21.79 25.22 -16.19
C SER A 136 21.69 23.79 -16.73
N LYS A 137 22.56 22.91 -16.22
CA LYS A 137 22.64 21.50 -16.66
C LYS A 137 21.46 20.65 -16.24
N LEU A 138 20.77 21.06 -15.18
CA LEU A 138 19.68 20.31 -14.57
C LEU A 138 18.56 21.27 -14.22
N PHE A 139 17.34 20.85 -14.53
CA PHE A 139 16.11 21.50 -14.12
C PHE A 139 15.26 20.49 -13.37
N LEU A 140 14.67 20.92 -12.27
CA LEU A 140 13.78 20.07 -11.48
C LEU A 140 12.44 20.77 -11.33
N ASP A 141 11.40 20.13 -11.86
CA ASP A 141 10.03 20.47 -11.53
C ASP A 141 9.63 19.85 -10.18
N CYS A 142 8.40 20.12 -9.73
CA CYS A 142 7.90 19.67 -8.43
C CYS A 142 7.96 18.15 -8.27
N CYS A 143 7.56 17.38 -9.29
CA CYS A 143 7.64 15.91 -9.26
C CYS A 143 9.04 15.39 -9.57
N GLY A 144 9.81 16.08 -10.41
CA GLY A 144 11.19 15.76 -10.74
C GLY A 144 12.09 15.84 -9.52
N LEU A 145 11.92 16.84 -8.66
CA LEU A 145 12.65 16.93 -7.39
C LEU A 145 12.42 15.70 -6.52
N VAL A 146 11.15 15.34 -6.28
CA VAL A 146 10.80 14.17 -5.46
C VAL A 146 11.35 12.88 -6.08
N ARG A 147 11.17 12.69 -7.38
CA ARG A 147 11.70 11.52 -8.10
C ARG A 147 13.22 11.45 -8.02
N ARG A 148 13.93 12.58 -8.16
CA ARG A 148 15.39 12.64 -8.08
C ARG A 148 15.89 12.23 -6.71
N VAL A 149 15.33 12.80 -5.65
CA VAL A 149 15.68 12.46 -4.26
C VAL A 149 15.41 10.98 -3.96
N MET A 150 14.26 10.46 -4.41
CA MET A 150 13.92 9.05 -4.21
C MET A 150 14.80 8.10 -5.01
N TYR A 151 15.25 8.52 -6.20
CA TYR A 151 16.19 7.75 -7.00
C TYR A 151 17.56 7.67 -6.31
N ASP A 152 18.06 8.78 -5.79
CA ASP A 152 19.33 8.82 -5.05
C ASP A 152 19.30 7.93 -3.81
N LEU A 153 18.16 7.90 -3.10
CA LEU A 153 17.96 7.11 -1.88
C LEU A 153 17.32 5.73 -2.14
N SER A 154 17.32 5.26 -3.39
CA SER A 154 16.63 4.03 -3.79
C SER A 154 17.10 2.79 -3.04
N LYS A 155 18.40 2.72 -2.70
CA LYS A 155 18.98 1.62 -1.92
C LYS A 155 18.46 1.59 -0.49
N GLU A 156 18.32 2.74 0.15
CA GLU A 156 17.87 2.88 1.53
C GLU A 156 16.36 2.65 1.68
N PHE A 157 15.58 3.18 0.73
CA PHE A 157 14.13 3.00 0.69
C PHE A 157 13.75 1.60 0.21
N GLY A 158 14.56 1.00 -0.65
CA GLY A 158 14.35 -0.34 -1.20
C GLY A 158 13.30 -0.39 -2.30
N PHE A 159 13.03 0.74 -2.95
CA PHE A 159 12.15 0.87 -4.12
C PHE A 159 12.49 2.14 -4.91
N VAL A 160 11.95 2.22 -6.13
CA VAL A 160 12.08 3.36 -7.03
C VAL A 160 10.67 3.80 -7.45
N ILE A 161 10.46 5.11 -7.59
CA ILE A 161 9.20 5.67 -8.08
C ILE A 161 9.22 5.70 -9.61
N GLY A 162 8.08 5.40 -10.24
CA GLY A 162 7.91 5.48 -11.69
C GLY A 162 8.09 6.90 -12.25
N PRO A 163 8.24 7.05 -13.58
CA PRO A 163 8.53 8.32 -14.24
C PRO A 163 7.31 9.25 -14.40
N TRP A 164 6.17 8.92 -13.77
CA TRP A 164 4.87 9.56 -13.99
C TRP A 164 4.70 10.90 -13.22
N ASN A 165 3.54 11.53 -13.39
CA ASN A 165 3.23 12.86 -12.89
C ASN A 165 2.88 12.90 -11.38
N GLN A 166 2.50 14.09 -10.88
CA GLN A 166 2.14 14.29 -9.48
C GLN A 166 0.93 13.45 -9.04
N SER A 167 -0.07 13.26 -9.91
CA SER A 167 -1.26 12.44 -9.60
C SER A 167 -0.87 11.00 -9.30
N TYR A 168 0.04 10.42 -10.08
CA TYR A 168 0.58 9.09 -9.80
C TYR A 168 1.28 9.02 -8.42
N MET A 169 2.07 10.04 -8.06
CA MET A 169 2.70 10.07 -6.73
C MET A 169 1.67 10.21 -5.61
N PHE A 170 0.57 10.93 -5.84
CA PHE A 170 -0.53 11.03 -4.89
C PHE A 170 -1.24 9.68 -4.70
N ASP A 171 -1.64 9.04 -5.80
CA ASP A 171 -2.40 7.78 -5.80
C ASP A 171 -1.62 6.60 -5.21
N THR A 172 -0.29 6.65 -5.28
CA THR A 172 0.59 5.58 -4.76
C THR A 172 0.90 5.73 -3.26
N LEU A 173 0.49 6.82 -2.62
CA LEU A 173 0.75 7.01 -1.19
C LEU A 173 -0.25 6.23 -0.33
N PRO A 174 0.23 5.48 0.69
CA PRO A 174 -0.61 4.55 1.43
C PRO A 174 -1.49 5.19 2.51
N LYS A 175 -1.29 6.48 2.83
CA LYS A 175 -1.99 7.14 3.94
C LYS A 175 -2.25 8.61 3.64
N THR A 176 -3.47 9.04 3.95
CA THR A 176 -3.84 10.46 4.00
C THR A 176 -3.85 10.96 5.45
N ILE A 177 -3.27 12.13 5.69
CA ILE A 177 -3.30 12.94 6.92
C ILE A 177 -4.32 14.08 6.74
N THR A 178 -5.33 14.16 7.58
CA THR A 178 -6.31 15.25 7.48
C THR A 178 -5.86 16.51 8.22
N HIS A 179 -5.08 16.37 9.29
CA HIS A 179 -4.71 17.47 10.17
C HIS A 179 -3.24 17.86 10.03
N LEU A 180 -2.98 19.17 9.94
CA LEU A 180 -1.61 19.69 9.84
C LEU A 180 -0.74 19.30 11.05
N SER A 181 -1.34 19.12 12.24
CA SER A 181 -0.67 18.69 13.47
C SER A 181 0.05 17.34 13.35
N ASP A 182 -0.41 16.49 12.45
CA ASP A 182 0.05 15.11 12.35
C ASP A 182 1.12 14.95 11.26
N VAL A 183 1.48 16.04 10.57
CA VAL A 183 2.50 16.07 9.52
C VAL A 183 3.87 15.88 10.13
N GLN A 184 4.65 15.01 9.49
CA GLN A 184 6.03 14.74 9.88
C GLN A 184 7.00 15.20 8.78
N PRO A 185 8.27 15.45 9.12
CA PRO A 185 9.30 15.70 8.11
C PRO A 185 9.30 14.62 7.02
N GLY A 186 9.47 15.05 5.78
CA GLY A 186 9.45 14.18 4.60
C GLY A 186 8.06 13.71 4.17
N ASP A 187 6.98 14.10 4.83
CA ASP A 187 5.64 13.96 4.23
C ASP A 187 5.50 14.88 3.01
N LEU A 188 4.74 14.42 2.02
CA LEU A 188 4.49 15.17 0.79
C LEU A 188 3.20 15.96 0.93
N VAL A 189 3.24 17.22 0.52
CA VAL A 189 2.09 18.12 0.51
C VAL A 189 1.66 18.32 -0.94
N PHE A 190 0.37 18.15 -1.19
CA PHE A 190 -0.24 18.35 -2.50
C PHE A 190 -1.16 19.57 -2.42
N ILE A 191 -0.90 20.53 -3.30
CA ILE A 191 -1.66 21.78 -3.37
C ILE A 191 -2.50 21.74 -4.63
N SER A 192 -3.80 21.94 -4.48
CA SER A 192 -4.74 22.16 -5.58
C SER A 192 -5.15 23.63 -5.61
N ALA A 193 -5.21 24.22 -6.80
CA ALA A 193 -5.70 25.57 -7.00
C ALA A 193 -6.76 25.60 -8.10
N THR A 194 -7.75 26.48 -7.96
CA THR A 194 -8.68 26.82 -9.03
C THR A 194 -8.08 27.96 -9.83
N TYR A 195 -7.81 27.74 -11.11
CA TYR A 195 -7.34 28.80 -12.00
C TYR A 195 -8.55 29.57 -12.54
N TYR A 196 -8.64 30.86 -12.19
CA TYR A 196 -9.59 31.78 -12.80
C TYR A 196 -8.91 32.39 -14.04
N ASN A 197 -8.97 31.67 -15.17
CA ASN A 197 -8.58 32.26 -16.45
C ASN A 197 -9.81 32.92 -17.08
N GLU A 198 -9.78 34.24 -17.24
CA GLU A 198 -10.85 35.01 -17.91
C GLU A 198 -10.84 34.88 -19.45
N LYS A 199 -9.90 34.13 -20.04
CA LYS A 199 -9.59 34.15 -21.49
C LYS A 199 -9.80 32.83 -22.24
N SER A 200 -10.72 31.96 -21.82
CA SER A 200 -10.99 30.69 -22.55
C SER A 200 -12.44 30.46 -22.97
N ASP A 201 -13.30 31.48 -22.92
CA ASP A 201 -14.67 31.41 -23.44
C ASP A 201 -14.87 32.10 -24.80
N GLU A 202 -13.79 32.45 -25.51
CA GLU A 202 -13.89 32.83 -26.93
C GLU A 202 -13.76 31.57 -27.79
N LYS A 203 -14.79 30.72 -27.75
CA LYS A 203 -14.97 29.66 -28.73
C LYS A 203 -15.44 30.30 -30.04
N THR A 204 -14.52 30.33 -30.99
CA THR A 204 -14.68 30.36 -32.44
C THR A 204 -16.11 30.00 -32.89
N THR A 205 -16.88 31.03 -33.24
CA THR A 205 -18.03 30.90 -34.13
C THR A 205 -17.63 31.55 -35.45
N THR A 206 -17.23 30.72 -36.41
CA THR A 206 -17.15 31.09 -37.83
C THR A 206 -17.43 29.88 -38.69
#